data_AF-A0A3M1FSG7-F1
#
_entry.id   AF-A0A3M1FSG7-F1
#
_cell.length_a   1.000
_cell.length_b   1.000
_cell.length_c   1.000
_cell.angle_alpha   90.00
_cell.angle_beta   90.00
_cell.angle_gamma   90.00
#
_symmetry.space_group_name_H-M   'P 1'
#
loop_
_entity.id
_entity.type
_entity.pdbx_description
1 polymer ?
#
loop_
_entity_poly.entity_id
_entity_poly.type
_entity_poly.pdbx_seq_one_letter_code
_entity_poly.pdbx_strand_id
1 'polypeptide(L)' 'MDIWFDELPVIPVTQAKKIIPFDTTYWTNWPTFENDYIHPPTWWQHTHVIIHNLQPAGQ' A
#
# COMPACT_ATOMS: atom_id res chain seq x y z
N MET A 1 17.08 -3.95 21.80
CA MET A 1 15.84 -4.62 22.20
C MET A 1 15.71 -4.71 23.72
N ASP A 2 16.82 -4.71 24.46
CA ASP A 2 16.83 -4.78 25.93
C ASP A 2 15.94 -3.74 26.62
N ILE A 3 16.04 -2.45 26.27
CA ILE A 3 15.17 -1.39 26.83
C ILE A 3 13.69 -1.63 26.48
N TRP A 4 13.39 -2.07 25.26
CA TRP A 4 12.01 -2.34 24.85
C TRP A 4 11.42 -3.50 25.64
N PHE A 5 12.19 -4.56 25.87
CA PHE A 5 11.74 -5.71 26.66
C PHE A 5 11.61 -5.40 28.15
N ASP A 6 12.40 -4.46 28.67
CA ASP A 6 12.33 -3.99 30.05
C ASP A 6 11.11 -3.07 30.27
N GLU A 7 10.89 -2.11 29.36
CA GLU A 7 9.86 -1.07 29.52
C GLU A 7 8.50 -1.43 28.88
N LEU A 8 8.49 -2.33 27.90
CA LEU A 8 7.32 -2.75 27.09
C LEU A 8 6.35 -1.60 26.75
N PRO A 9 6.82 -0.47 26.17
CA PRO A 9 5.97 0.71 25.93
C PRO A 9 4.84 0.41 24.92
N VAL A 10 5.03 -0.61 24.09
CA VAL A 10 4.00 -1.17 23.21
C VAL A 10 4.19 -2.67 23.09
N ILE A 11 3.07 -3.39 23.02
CA ILE A 11 3.04 -4.84 22.83
C ILE A 11 2.83 -5.11 21.33
N PRO A 12 3.85 -5.59 20.59
CA PRO A 12 3.67 -5.96 19.19
C PRO A 12 2.80 -7.22 19.11
N VAL A 13 1.69 -7.14 18.37
CA VAL A 13 0.76 -8.28 18.21
C VAL A 13 0.96 -8.97 16.87
N THR A 14 0.87 -8.22 15.77
CA THR A 14 0.99 -8.76 14.41
C THR A 14 1.30 -7.65 13.41
N GLN A 15 1.76 -8.03 12.22
CA GLN A 15 1.86 -7.15 11.07
C GLN A 15 0.48 -6.92 10.45
N ALA A 16 0.16 -5.66 10.16
CA ALA A 16 -1.11 -5.31 9.55
C ALA A 16 -1.13 -5.72 8.07
N LYS A 17 -2.00 -6.68 7.72
CA LYS A 17 -2.29 -7.01 6.32
C LYS A 17 -3.19 -5.94 5.71
N LYS A 18 -2.92 -5.56 4.47
CA LYS A 18 -3.73 -4.58 3.72
C LYS A 18 -4.38 -5.29 2.54
N ILE A 19 -5.71 -5.22 2.49
CA ILE A 19 -6.51 -5.69 1.36
C ILE A 19 -7.07 -4.43 0.71
N ILE A 20 -6.68 -4.19 -0.54
CA ILE A 20 -7.01 -2.95 -1.25
C ILE A 20 -7.61 -3.35 -2.60
N PRO A 21 -8.93 -3.23 -2.78
CA PRO A 21 -9.56 -3.42 -4.08
C PRO A 21 -9.37 -2.17 -4.95
N PHE A 22 -9.16 -2.39 -6.24
CA PHE A 22 -9.14 -1.33 -7.25
C PHE A 22 -10.21 -1.60 -8.30
N ASP A 23 -10.93 -0.55 -8.68
CA ASP A 23 -11.89 -0.59 -9.78
C ASP A 23 -11.17 -0.27 -11.10
N THR A 24 -11.51 -1.02 -12.16
CA THR A 24 -10.89 -0.88 -13.48
C THR A 24 -11.82 -0.33 -14.56
N THR A 25 -12.98 0.23 -14.16
CA THR A 25 -13.97 0.80 -15.09
C THR A 25 -13.41 2.01 -15.83
N TYR A 26 -12.65 2.87 -15.13
CA TYR A 26 -12.12 4.12 -15.69
C TYR A 26 -10.59 4.24 -15.65
N TRP A 27 -9.93 3.46 -14.78
CA TRP A 27 -8.49 3.54 -14.56
C TRP A 27 -7.87 2.15 -14.52
N THR A 28 -6.72 2.00 -15.17
CA THR A 28 -5.92 0.76 -15.18
C THR A 28 -4.50 1.07 -14.69
N ASN A 29 -3.63 0.06 -14.75
CA ASN A 29 -2.24 0.14 -14.27
C ASN A 29 -2.11 0.43 -12.76
N TRP A 30 -3.08 -0.04 -11.96
CA TRP A 30 -2.98 -0.08 -10.51
C TRP A 30 -1.80 -0.96 -10.06
N PRO A 31 -1.16 -0.66 -8.91
CA PRO A 31 -0.16 -1.54 -8.35
C PRO A 31 -0.82 -2.83 -7.86
N THR A 32 -0.36 -3.96 -8.38
CA THR A 32 -0.86 -5.29 -8.03
C THR A 32 0.34 -6.19 -7.70
N PHE A 33 0.07 -7.42 -7.29
CA PHE A 33 1.15 -8.41 -7.12
C PHE A 33 1.94 -8.67 -8.41
N GLU A 34 1.29 -8.61 -9.57
CA GLU A 34 1.93 -8.78 -10.88
C GLU A 34 2.59 -7.49 -11.40
N ASN A 35 2.14 -6.34 -10.89
CA ASN A 35 2.60 -5.00 -11.26
C ASN A 35 3.05 -4.23 -10.00
N ASP A 36 4.07 -4.76 -9.32
CA ASP A 36 4.52 -4.28 -7.99
C ASP A 36 5.50 -3.10 -8.10
N TYR A 37 5.12 -2.06 -8.84
CA TYR A 37 5.97 -0.87 -8.98
C TYR A 37 5.99 0.00 -7.72
N ILE A 38 4.99 -0.13 -6.84
CA ILE A 38 4.95 0.53 -5.53
C ILE A 38 3.90 -0.09 -4.60
N HIS A 39 4.08 0.09 -3.29
CA HIS A 39 3.11 -0.34 -2.28
C HIS A 39 1.72 0.32 -2.51
N PRO A 40 0.61 -0.43 -2.52
CA PRO A 40 -0.71 0.06 -2.98
C PRO A 40 -1.51 1.06 -2.11
N PRO A 41 -1.31 1.24 -0.79
CA PRO A 41 -2.15 2.13 0.03
C PRO A 41 -2.14 3.59 -0.45
N THR A 42 -3.33 4.09 -0.78
CA THR A 42 -3.53 5.46 -1.30
C THR A 42 -3.52 6.53 -0.20
N TRP A 43 -3.48 6.14 1.07
CA TRP A 43 -3.38 7.06 2.22
C TRP A 43 -1.95 7.23 2.74
N TRP A 44 -0.94 6.76 2.00
CA TRP A 44 0.46 6.91 2.38
C TRP A 44 1.14 8.04 1.60
N GLN A 45 2.32 8.45 2.04
CA GLN A 45 3.04 9.60 1.48
C GLN A 45 3.39 9.43 -0.02
N HIS A 46 3.48 8.17 -0.50
CA HIS A 46 3.91 7.84 -1.85
C HIS A 46 2.76 7.70 -2.87
N THR A 47 1.51 8.00 -2.51
CA THR A 47 0.33 7.86 -3.40
C THR A 47 0.47 8.61 -4.72
N HIS A 48 1.20 9.73 -4.73
CA HIS A 48 1.44 10.51 -5.94
C HIS A 48 2.09 9.68 -7.06
N VAL A 49 2.94 8.69 -6.72
CA VAL A 49 3.55 7.80 -7.70
C VAL A 49 2.50 6.93 -8.38
N ILE A 50 1.51 6.44 -7.64
CA ILE A 50 0.38 5.68 -8.19
C ILE A 50 -0.37 6.56 -9.20
N ILE A 51 -0.76 7.77 -8.77
CA ILE A 51 -1.51 8.72 -9.62
C ILE A 51 -0.76 9.01 -10.93
N HIS A 52 0.56 9.20 -10.89
CA HIS A 52 1.36 9.46 -12.09
C HIS A 52 1.47 8.24 -13.04
N ASN A 53 1.20 7.02 -12.56
CA ASN A 53 1.29 5.80 -13.36
C ASN A 53 -0.09 5.29 -13.84
N LEU A 54 -1.20 5.79 -13.30
CA LEU A 54 -2.54 5.39 -13.74
C LEU A 54 -2.77 5.73 -15.22
N GLN A 55 -3.50 4.85 -15.89
CA GLN A 55 -3.85 4.98 -17.30
C GLN A 55 -5.38 4.94 -17.46
N PRO A 56 -5.98 5.73 -18.37
CA PRO A 56 -7.41 5.62 -18.67
C PRO A 56 -7.77 4.20 -19.12
N ALA A 57 -8.93 3.71 -18.73
CA ALA A 57 -9.47 2.47 -19.29
C ALA A 57 -10.02 2.71 -20.71
N GLY A 58 -9.73 1.79 -21.64
CA GLY A 58 -10.36 1.77 -22.97
C GLY A 58 -9.70 2.63 -24.06
N GLN A 59 -8.40 2.92 -23.96
CA GLN A 59 -7.60 3.43 -25.08
C GLN A 59 -7.21 2.34 -26.08
#